data_AF-A0A965EN22-F1
#
_entry.id   AF-A0A965EN22-F1
#
_cell.length_a   1.000
_cell.length_b   1.000
_cell.length_c   1.000
_cell.angle_alpha   90.00
_cell.angle_beta   90.00
_cell.angle_gamma   90.00
#
_symmetry.space_group_name_H-M   'P 1'
#
loop_
_entity.id
_entity.type
_entity.pdbx_description
1 polymer ?
#
loop_
_entity_poly.entity_id
_entity_poly.type
_entity_poly.pdbx_seq_one_letter_code
_entity_poly.pdbx_strand_id
1 'polypeptide(L)' 'GITEWIHSWKKRGWKTAAKKPVKNEDLWRRLDEAIARHDVSWHWVKGHAGHAENERADELAREGLSDAL' A
#
# COMPACT_ATOMS: atom_id res chain seq x y z
N GLY A 1 -3.31 6.06 -5.39
CA GLY A 1 -3.22 5.80 -3.92
C GLY A 1 -2.04 6.52 -3.30
N ILE A 2 -0.87 5.87 -3.28
CA ILE A 2 0.37 6.45 -2.72
C ILE A 2 0.86 7.71 -3.44
N THR A 3 0.62 7.84 -4.75
CA THR A 3 1.07 9.00 -5.56
C THR A 3 0.10 10.18 -5.56
N GLU A 4 -1.15 9.98 -5.13
CA GLU A 4 -2.22 10.98 -5.32
C GLU A 4 -2.95 11.30 -4.01
N TRP A 5 -3.42 10.27 -3.31
CA TRP A 5 -4.38 10.44 -2.23
C TRP A 5 -3.70 10.71 -0.90
N ILE A 6 -2.54 10.08 -0.65
CA ILE A 6 -1.84 10.17 0.65
C ILE A 6 -1.50 11.61 1.02
N HIS A 7 -1.10 12.45 0.05
CA HIS A 7 -0.78 13.85 0.28
C HIS A 7 -2.03 14.64 0.75
N SER A 8 -3.18 14.41 0.12
CA SER A 8 -4.45 15.03 0.51
C SER A 8 -4.94 14.54 1.87
N TRP A 9 -4.81 13.24 2.15
CA TRP A 9 -5.17 12.66 3.44
C TRP A 9 -4.31 13.23 4.57
N LYS A 10 -2.98 13.31 4.40
CA LYS A 10 -2.08 13.94 5.38
C LYS A 10 -2.49 15.38 5.65
N LYS A 11 -2.74 16.18 4.60
CA LYS A 11 -3.20 17.57 4.73
C LYS A 11 -4.54 17.70 5.46
N ARG A 12 -5.43 16.70 5.33
CA ARG A 12 -6.75 16.66 5.97
C ARG A 12 -6.76 15.92 7.31
N GLY A 13 -5.60 15.60 7.87
CA GLY A 13 -5.48 14.88 9.14
C GLY A 13 -6.08 13.47 9.07
N TRP A 14 -5.83 12.75 7.97
CA TRP A 14 -6.29 11.38 7.71
C TRP A 14 -7.81 11.19 7.68
N LYS A 15 -8.53 12.24 7.27
CA LYS A 15 -10.00 12.22 7.13
C LYS A 15 -10.46 12.34 5.68
N THR A 16 -11.53 11.62 5.36
CA THR A 16 -12.29 11.71 4.11
C THR A 16 -13.07 13.03 4.02
N ALA A 17 -13.66 13.33 2.86
CA ALA A 17 -14.55 14.49 2.69
C ALA A 17 -15.75 14.47 3.65
N ALA A 18 -16.22 13.27 4.02
CA ALA A 18 -17.28 13.07 5.01
C ALA A 18 -16.80 13.21 6.47
N LYS A 19 -15.57 13.69 6.71
CA LYS A 19 -14.92 13.83 8.03
C LYS A 19 -14.72 12.52 8.81
N LYS A 20 -14.92 11.38 8.16
CA LYS A 20 -14.63 10.04 8.71
C LYS A 20 -13.16 9.67 8.48
N PRO A 21 -12.54 8.84 9.33
CA PRO A 21 -11.22 8.28 9.08
C PRO A 21 -11.10 7.64 7.69
N VAL A 22 -9.91 7.70 7.11
CA VAL A 22 -9.61 6.97 5.86
C VAL A 22 -9.63 5.47 6.15
N LYS A 23 -10.13 4.68 5.22
CA LYS A 23 -10.11 3.21 5.34
C LYS A 23 -8.65 2.72 5.43
N ASN A 24 -8.37 1.85 6.39
CA ASN A 24 -7.03 1.32 6.67
C ASN A 24 -6.00 2.42 7.02
N GLU A 25 -6.43 3.48 7.72
CA GLU A 25 -5.56 4.59 8.13
C GLU A 25 -4.29 4.10 8.86
N ASP A 26 -4.43 3.09 9.72
CA ASP A 26 -3.34 2.48 10.47
C ASP A 26 -2.25 1.92 9.54
N LEU A 27 -2.62 1.18 8.49
CA LEU A 27 -1.68 0.63 7.52
C LEU A 27 -1.04 1.73 6.66
N TRP A 28 -1.82 2.73 6.25
CA TRP A 28 -1.29 3.85 5.46
C TRP A 28 -0.31 4.71 6.24
N ARG A 29 -0.55 4.95 7.53
CA ARG A 29 0.39 5.66 8.41
C ARG A 29 1.70 4.89 8.55
N ARG A 30 1.62 3.57 8.78
CA ARG A 30 2.81 2.71 8.84
C ARG A 30 3.61 2.74 7.53
N LEU A 31 2.92 2.75 6.39
CA LEU A 31 3.57 2.89 5.09
C LEU A 31 4.22 4.26 4.93
N ASP A 32 3.51 5.35 5.27
CA ASP A 32 4.03 6.73 5.19
C ASP A 32 5.31 6.91 6.02
N GLU A 33 5.33 6.36 7.23
CA GLU A 33 6.50 6.35 8.11
C GLU A 33 7.65 5.51 7.54
N ALA A 34 7.35 4.40 6.88
CA ALA A 34 8.36 3.54 6.27
C ALA A 34 9.01 4.20 5.06
N ILE A 35 8.21 4.78 4.17
CA ILE A 35 8.71 5.38 2.92
C ILE A 35 9.45 6.70 3.18
N ALA A 36 9.14 7.43 4.27
CA ALA A 36 9.83 8.67 4.62
C ALA A 36 11.33 8.47 4.93
N ARG A 37 11.76 7.23 5.19
CA ARG A 37 13.16 6.88 5.50
C ARG A 37 14.00 6.55 4.27
N HIS A 38 13.39 6.44 3.10
CA HIS A 38 14.03 5.95 1.88
C HIS A 38 13.65 6.80 0.67
N ASP A 39 14.49 6.81 -0.35
CA ASP A 39 14.09 7.29 -1.67
C ASP A 39 13.44 6.12 -2.43
N VAL A 40 12.13 6.19 -2.65
CA VAL A 40 11.32 5.08 -3.16
C VAL A 40 10.77 5.40 -4.54
N SER A 41 11.16 4.59 -5.53
CA SER A 41 10.60 4.64 -6.88
C SER A 41 9.51 3.59 -7.09
N TRP A 42 8.27 4.05 -7.30
CA TRP A 42 7.11 3.18 -7.48
C TRP A 42 6.96 2.74 -8.94
N HIS A 43 6.83 1.44 -9.15
CA HIS A 43 6.61 0.85 -10.48
C HIS A 43 5.28 0.09 -10.49
N TRP A 44 4.33 0.59 -11.27
CA TRP A 44 3.03 -0.07 -11.45
C TRP A 44 3.15 -1.11 -12.56
N VAL A 45 3.24 -2.38 -12.19
CA VAL A 45 3.22 -3.49 -13.13
C VAL A 45 1.79 -3.82 -13.54
N LYS A 46 1.57 -4.14 -14.82
CA LYS A 46 0.29 -4.69 -15.25
C LYS A 46 0.13 -6.09 -14.67
N GLY A 47 -1.06 -6.41 -14.16
CA GLY A 47 -1.36 -7.75 -13.68
C GLY A 47 -1.35 -8.78 -14.82
N HIS A 48 -0.93 -10.00 -14.45
CA HIS A 48 -0.78 -11.22 -15.24
C HIS A 48 0.51 -11.31 -16.07
N ALA A 49 1.44 -12.12 -15.54
CA ALA A 49 2.62 -12.71 -16.19
C ALA A 49 3.62 -11.71 -16.78
N GLY A 50 4.82 -11.66 -16.19
CA GLY A 50 5.96 -10.98 -16.80
C GLY A 50 7.10 -10.61 -15.87
N HIS A 51 6.87 -10.64 -14.55
CA HIS A 51 7.90 -10.35 -13.55
C HIS A 51 7.97 -11.49 -12.55
N ALA A 52 9.01 -12.32 -12.64
CA ALA A 52 9.18 -13.50 -11.80
C ALA A 52 9.13 -13.17 -10.31
N GLU A 53 9.63 -12.00 -9.93
CA GLU A 53 9.62 -11.50 -8.56
C GLU A 53 8.21 -11.14 -8.06
N ASN A 54 7.37 -10.57 -8.93
CA ASN A 54 5.97 -10.29 -8.59
C ASN A 54 5.14 -11.57 -8.50
N GLU A 55 5.36 -12.53 -9.41
CA GLU A 55 4.69 -13.84 -9.35
C GLU A 55 5.10 -14.60 -8.08
N ARG A 56 6.39 -14.54 -7.69
CA ARG A 56 6.87 -15.12 -6.43
C ARG A 56 6.25 -14.43 -5.20
N ALA A 57 6.07 -13.11 -5.24
CA ALA A 57 5.39 -12.39 -4.16
C ALA A 57 3.90 -12.79 -4.04
N ASP A 58 3.21 -13.05 -5.16
CA ASP A 58 1.83 -13.55 -5.16
C ASP A 58 1.75 -14.96 -4.57
N GLU A 59 2.65 -15.87 -4.97
CA GLU A 59 2.74 -17.22 -4.42
C GLU A 59 2.94 -17.21 -2.89
N LEU A 60 3.93 -16.44 -2.40
CA LEU A 60 4.19 -16.30 -0.97
C LEU A 60 3.00 -15.70 -0.20
N ALA A 61 2.27 -14.77 -0.83
CA ALA A 61 1.05 -14.22 -0.22
C ALA A 61 -0.07 -15.27 -0.09
N ARG A 62 -0.19 -16.18 -1.08
CA ARG A 62 -1.15 -17.30 -1.03
C ARG A 62 -0.76 -18.36 0.00
N GLU A 63 0.53 -18.70 0.09
CA GLU A 63 1.06 -19.59 1.13
C GLU A 63 0.77 -19.02 2.52
N GLY A 64 1.07 -17.73 2.74
CA GLY A 64 0.79 -17.06 4.01
C GLY A 64 -0.70 -17.02 4.37
N LEU A 65 -1.61 -17.02 3.39
CA LEU A 65 -3.04 -17.19 3.65
C LEU A 65 -3.37 -18.61 4.09
N SER A 66 -2.79 -19.62 3.44
CA SER A 66 -2.99 -21.03 3.80
C SER A 66 -2.52 -21.33 5.21
N ASP A 67 -1.40 -20.74 5.64
CA ASP A 67 -0.83 -20.95 6.99
C ASP A 67 -1.61 -20.24 8.09
N ALA A 68 -2.37 -19.19 7.74
CA ALA A 68 -3.14 -18.39 8.68
C ALA A 68 -4.56 -18.93 8.95
N LEU A 69 -4.98 -19.97 8.22
CA LEU A 69 -6.30 -20.61 8.30
C LEU A 69 -6.23 -21.94 9.06
#